data_AF-A0A6A3RDU7-F1
#
_entry.id   AF-A0A6A3RDU7-F1
#
_cell.length_a   1.000
_cell.length_b   1.000
_cell.length_c   1.000
_cell.angle_alpha   90.00
_cell.angle_beta   90.00
_cell.angle_gamma   90.00
#
_symmetry.space_group_name_H-M   'P 1'
#
loop_
_entity.id
_entity.type
_entity.pdbx_description
1 polymer ?
#
loop_
_entity_poly.entity_id
_entity_poly.type
_entity_poly.pdbx_seq_one_letter_code
_entity_poly.pdbx_strand_id
1 'polypeptide(L)'
;MCPFRFPPQNFATSRRSSIVVVSTTSRSPSRSPPPAATAEEPQQLNSTLRSRLARSVVDLQAALVSRDATVYHQHQFSLTLLRQTRELRTLGLLNDTRQAGVVRLRGEIAAFQDTENPDLPPSPTVVNLDFQLRQQADEIRDLELRLDQAISDRDTLQDQSDLLAEEVHLAGAEIERLQEDHNDLDRARENAEHEL
;
A
#
# COMPACT_ATOMS: atom_id res chain seq x y z
N MET A 1 -6.93 -13.88 -5.72
CA MET A 1 -5.94 -13.18 -4.86
C MET A 1 -6.58 -13.02 -3.49
N CYS A 2 -5.96 -13.58 -2.46
CA CYS A 2 -6.48 -13.50 -1.09
C CYS A 2 -5.77 -12.37 -0.35
N PRO A 3 -6.49 -11.49 0.37
CA PRO A 3 -5.87 -10.53 1.26
C PRO A 3 -5.38 -11.26 2.52
N PHE A 4 -4.12 -11.02 2.93
CA PHE A 4 -3.61 -11.51 4.20
C PHE A 4 -4.26 -10.71 5.34
N ARG A 5 -5.09 -11.39 6.13
CA ARG A 5 -5.79 -10.84 7.29
C ARG A 5 -5.09 -11.31 8.56
N PHE A 6 -4.49 -10.38 9.30
CA PHE A 6 -3.94 -10.67 10.62
C PHE A 6 -5.07 -10.94 11.64
N PRO A 7 -4.90 -11.86 12.60
CA PRO A 7 -5.88 -12.12 13.64
C PRO A 7 -5.81 -11.05 14.76
N PRO A 8 -6.96 -10.65 15.36
CA PRO A 8 -6.98 -9.67 16.44
C PRO A 8 -6.52 -10.30 17.77
N GLN A 9 -5.59 -9.64 18.46
CA GLN A 9 -5.19 -10.02 19.82
C GLN A 9 -6.17 -9.42 20.84
N ASN A 10 -6.78 -10.29 21.65
CA ASN A 10 -7.74 -9.93 22.69
C ASN A 10 -7.05 -9.15 23.82
N PHE A 11 -7.49 -7.92 24.07
CA PHE A 11 -7.14 -7.15 25.26
C PHE A 11 -8.04 -7.51 26.45
N ALA A 12 -7.37 -7.82 27.58
CA ALA A 12 -7.76 -7.61 28.98
C ALA A 12 -9.05 -8.27 29.55
N THR A 13 -8.91 -8.86 30.73
CA THR A 13 -9.63 -8.37 31.93
C THR A 13 -9.00 -8.93 33.21
N SER A 14 -8.34 -8.05 33.96
CA SER A 14 -8.00 -8.27 35.37
C SER A 14 -9.26 -8.05 36.21
N ARG A 15 -9.75 -9.11 36.87
CA ARG A 15 -10.85 -9.01 37.83
C ARG A 15 -10.31 -8.78 39.24
N ARG A 16 -10.60 -7.59 39.75
CA ARG A 16 -10.57 -7.21 41.17
C ARG A 16 -11.72 -7.90 41.92
N SER A 17 -11.43 -8.52 43.07
CA SER A 17 -12.35 -8.80 44.19
C SER A 17 -11.50 -9.36 45.34
N SER A 18 -11.74 -9.17 46.63
CA SER A 18 -12.50 -8.22 47.46
C SER A 18 -12.03 -8.54 48.88
N ILE A 19 -11.91 -7.51 49.71
CA ILE A 19 -11.46 -7.60 51.10
C ILE A 19 -12.47 -8.40 51.93
N VAL A 20 -11.99 -9.37 52.72
CA VAL A 20 -12.67 -9.85 53.93
C VAL A 20 -11.64 -9.83 55.05
N VAL A 21 -11.90 -8.99 56.05
CA VAL A 21 -11.18 -8.92 57.32
C VAL A 21 -11.80 -9.94 58.27
N VAL A 22 -10.99 -10.88 58.76
CA VAL A 22 -11.24 -11.60 60.01
C VAL A 22 -9.94 -11.58 60.80
N SER A 23 -9.95 -10.85 61.92
CA SER A 23 -8.91 -10.94 62.94
C SER A 23 -9.23 -12.11 63.87
N THR A 24 -8.31 -13.06 63.98
CA THR A 24 -8.15 -13.86 65.20
C THR A 24 -6.66 -13.99 65.52
N THR A 25 -6.40 -13.90 66.81
CA THR A 25 -5.12 -13.74 67.49
C THR A 25 -4.16 -14.92 67.36
N SER A 26 -2.88 -14.58 67.48
CA SER A 26 -1.81 -15.33 68.16
C SER A 26 -0.71 -15.89 67.26
N ARG A 27 0.52 -15.66 67.75
CA ARG A 27 1.81 -16.23 67.40
C ARG A 27 2.57 -15.49 66.31
N SER A 28 3.58 -14.75 66.75
CA SER A 28 4.67 -14.25 65.93
C SER A 28 5.14 -15.33 64.96
N PRO A 29 5.05 -15.13 63.64
CA PRO A 29 5.93 -15.85 62.75
C PRO A 29 7.28 -15.17 62.91
N SER A 30 8.26 -15.90 63.45
CA SER A 30 9.65 -15.63 63.08
C SER A 30 9.66 -15.51 61.57
N ARG A 31 9.78 -14.29 61.07
CA ARG A 31 9.90 -14.04 59.64
C ARG A 31 11.30 -14.53 59.31
N SER A 32 11.38 -15.78 58.85
CA SER A 32 12.56 -16.29 58.18
C SER A 32 12.99 -15.22 57.16
N PRO A 33 14.30 -14.99 56.98
CA PRO A 33 14.75 -14.10 55.92
C PRO A 33 14.10 -14.56 54.62
N PRO A 34 13.75 -13.64 53.69
CA PRO A 34 13.29 -14.06 52.38
C PRO A 34 14.31 -15.09 51.85
N PRO A 35 13.85 -16.20 51.24
CA PRO A 35 14.80 -17.16 50.69
C PRO A 35 15.74 -16.37 49.78
N ALA A 36 17.05 -16.47 50.04
CA ALA A 36 18.02 -16.00 49.07
C ALA A 36 17.65 -16.66 47.74
N ALA A 37 17.47 -15.86 46.69
CA ALA A 37 17.17 -16.37 45.35
C ALA A 37 18.09 -17.56 45.10
N THR A 38 17.51 -18.75 44.97
CA THR A 38 18.31 -19.94 44.69
C THR A 38 18.91 -19.72 43.30
N ALA A 39 20.17 -20.12 43.08
CA ALA A 39 20.87 -19.92 41.81
C ALA A 39 20.11 -20.48 40.57
N GLU A 40 19.08 -21.29 40.80
CA GLU A 40 18.17 -21.84 39.80
C GLU A 40 17.20 -20.79 39.19
N GLU A 41 16.75 -19.81 39.97
CA GLU A 41 15.86 -18.72 39.50
C GLU A 41 16.51 -17.82 38.43
N PRO A 42 17.73 -17.29 38.62
CA PRO A 42 18.40 -16.49 37.59
C PRO A 42 18.76 -17.33 36.36
N GLN A 43 19.05 -18.64 36.51
CA GLN A 43 19.27 -19.53 35.37
C GLN A 43 18.00 -19.73 34.54
N GLN A 44 16.85 -19.90 35.20
CA GLN A 44 15.56 -20.03 34.52
C GLN A 44 15.17 -18.73 33.80
N LEU A 45 15.40 -17.58 34.43
CA LEU A 45 15.16 -16.28 33.81
C LEU A 45 16.07 -16.07 32.58
N ASN A 46 17.37 -16.38 32.70
CA ASN A 46 18.32 -16.27 31.61
C ASN A 46 17.93 -17.15 30.40
N SER A 47 17.56 -18.42 30.64
CA SER A 47 17.10 -19.32 29.56
C SER A 47 15.82 -18.83 28.87
N THR A 48 14.91 -18.22 29.63
CA THR A 48 13.69 -17.60 29.10
C THR A 48 14.03 -16.39 28.22
N LEU A 49 14.92 -15.52 28.68
CA LEU A 49 15.36 -14.35 27.92
C LEU A 49 16.07 -14.74 26.63
N ARG A 50 16.96 -15.74 26.65
CA ARG A 50 17.57 -16.30 25.43
C ARG A 50 16.53 -16.81 24.43
N SER A 51 15.50 -17.51 24.92
CA SER A 51 14.40 -18.00 24.07
C SER A 51 13.53 -16.87 23.50
N ARG A 52 13.38 -15.76 24.22
CA ARG A 52 12.68 -14.55 23.71
C ARG A 52 13.54 -13.80 22.70
N LEU A 53 14.84 -13.67 22.96
CA LEU A 53 15.79 -13.04 22.05
C LEU A 53 15.86 -13.78 20.71
N ALA A 54 15.95 -15.12 20.75
CA ALA A 54 15.90 -15.94 19.53
C ALA A 54 14.62 -15.71 18.72
N ARG A 55 13.47 -15.58 19.37
CA ARG A 55 12.19 -15.25 18.69
C ARG A 55 12.21 -13.85 18.09
N SER A 56 12.66 -12.84 18.85
CA SER A 56 12.72 -11.46 18.35
C SER A 56 13.58 -11.31 17.10
N VAL A 57 14.66 -12.08 16.96
CA VAL A 57 15.48 -12.11 15.73
C VAL A 57 14.69 -12.67 14.55
N VAL A 58 13.91 -13.73 14.76
CA VAL A 58 13.05 -14.32 13.72
C VAL A 58 11.96 -13.32 13.31
N ASP A 59 11.31 -12.66 14.27
CA ASP A 59 10.27 -11.67 14.00
C ASP A 59 10.85 -10.47 13.21
N LEU A 60 12.02 -9.97 13.60
CA LEU A 60 12.74 -8.93 12.87
C LEU A 60 13.08 -9.34 11.44
N GLN A 61 13.63 -10.54 11.27
CA GLN A 61 13.97 -11.07 9.95
C GLN A 61 12.72 -11.19 9.07
N ALA A 62 11.60 -11.66 9.62
CA ALA A 62 10.34 -11.77 8.91
C ALA A 62 9.79 -10.40 8.49
N ALA A 63 9.83 -9.42 9.39
CA ALA A 63 9.41 -8.04 9.10
C ALA A 63 10.27 -7.39 8.00
N LEU A 64 11.60 -7.58 8.06
CA LEU A 64 12.53 -7.10 7.02
C LEU A 64 12.23 -7.72 5.65
N VAL A 65 12.08 -9.05 5.59
CA VAL A 65 11.76 -9.76 4.35
C VAL A 65 10.41 -9.31 3.79
N SER A 66 9.41 -9.12 4.66
CA SER A 66 8.10 -8.61 4.25
C SER A 66 8.19 -7.20 3.67
N ARG A 67 8.89 -6.28 4.36
CA ARG A 67 9.10 -4.91 3.88
C ARG A 67 9.81 -4.90 2.52
N ASP A 68 10.87 -5.69 2.36
CA ASP A 68 11.64 -5.72 1.11
C ASP A 68 10.79 -6.23 -0.07
N ALA A 69 9.89 -7.19 0.17
CA ALA A 69 8.92 -7.62 -0.83
C ALA A 69 7.93 -6.50 -1.20
N THR A 70 7.41 -5.76 -0.22
CA THR A 70 6.52 -4.61 -0.48
C THR A 70 7.24 -3.49 -1.25
N VAL A 71 8.48 -3.16 -0.88
CA VAL A 71 9.31 -2.17 -1.60
C VAL A 71 9.55 -2.61 -3.04
N TYR A 72 9.84 -3.89 -3.27
CA TYR A 72 9.99 -4.44 -4.61
C TYR A 72 8.71 -4.27 -5.43
N HIS A 73 7.54 -4.58 -4.85
CA HIS A 73 6.26 -4.37 -5.51
C HIS A 73 6.01 -2.90 -5.83
N GLN A 74 6.23 -1.99 -4.87
CA GLN A 74 6.11 -0.55 -5.08
C GLN A 74 6.96 -0.06 -6.25
N HIS A 75 8.20 -0.56 -6.36
CA HIS A 75 9.07 -0.24 -7.50
C HIS A 75 8.48 -0.70 -8.84
N GLN A 76 7.96 -1.93 -8.91
CA GLN A 76 7.31 -2.44 -10.13
C GLN A 76 6.07 -1.60 -10.53
N PHE A 77 5.27 -1.18 -9.56
CA PHE A 77 4.13 -0.29 -9.81
C PHE A 77 4.58 1.07 -10.33
N SER A 78 5.61 1.66 -9.75
CA SER A 78 6.17 2.94 -10.21
C SER A 78 6.62 2.88 -11.67
N LEU A 79 7.29 1.80 -12.09
CA LEU A 79 7.69 1.60 -13.49
C LEU A 79 6.49 1.47 -14.42
N THR A 80 5.44 0.77 -13.98
CA THR A 80 4.20 0.59 -14.74
C THR A 80 3.46 1.91 -14.90
N LEU A 81 3.32 2.69 -13.83
CA LEU A 81 2.71 4.02 -13.83
C LEU A 81 3.45 4.99 -14.75
N LEU A 82 4.79 4.96 -14.74
CA LEU A 82 5.60 5.77 -15.65
C LEU A 82 5.33 5.42 -17.12
N ARG A 83 5.23 4.13 -17.42
CA ARG A 83 4.89 3.65 -18.77
C ARG A 83 3.49 4.12 -19.17
N GLN A 84 2.48 3.90 -18.34
CA GLN A 84 1.11 4.32 -18.63
C GLN A 84 0.97 5.83 -18.79
N THR A 85 1.66 6.62 -17.98
CA THR A 85 1.65 8.09 -18.10
C THR A 85 2.17 8.54 -19.48
N ARG A 86 3.15 7.84 -20.04
CA ARG A 86 3.66 8.11 -21.40
C ARG A 86 2.67 7.67 -22.48
N GLU A 87 2.03 6.52 -22.30
CA GLU A 87 1.01 6.01 -23.22
C GLU A 87 -0.21 6.93 -23.25
N LEU A 88 -0.69 7.39 -22.09
CA LEU A 88 -1.75 8.40 -21.96
C LEU A 88 -1.40 9.71 -22.67
N ARG A 89 -0.17 10.22 -22.49
CA ARG A 89 0.28 11.41 -23.23
C ARG A 89 0.23 11.18 -24.74
N THR A 90 0.61 10.00 -25.21
CA THR A 90 0.60 9.66 -26.64
C THR A 90 -0.83 9.58 -27.18
N LEU A 91 -1.74 8.96 -26.43
CA LEU A 91 -3.16 8.90 -26.77
C LEU A 91 -3.80 10.30 -26.80
N GLY A 92 -3.48 11.15 -25.82
CA GLY A 92 -3.97 12.53 -25.77
C GLY A 92 -3.54 13.34 -26.99
N LEU A 93 -2.25 13.28 -27.35
CA LEU A 93 -1.73 13.95 -28.55
C LEU A 93 -2.38 13.45 -29.84
N LEU A 94 -2.66 12.14 -29.93
CA LEU A 94 -3.37 11.56 -31.07
C LEU A 94 -4.81 12.10 -31.14
N ASN A 95 -5.51 12.17 -30.01
CA ASN A 95 -6.86 12.71 -29.94
C ASN A 95 -6.90 14.18 -30.39
N ASP A 96 -5.97 15.00 -29.89
CA ASP A 96 -5.84 16.41 -30.30
C ASP A 96 -5.60 16.55 -31.80
N THR A 97 -4.73 15.69 -32.36
CA THR A 97 -4.43 15.65 -33.80
C THR A 97 -5.66 15.30 -34.63
N ARG A 98 -6.46 14.33 -34.16
CA ARG A 98 -7.70 13.93 -34.83
C ARG A 98 -8.77 15.02 -34.75
N GLN A 99 -8.89 15.67 -33.60
CA GLN A 99 -9.82 16.79 -33.42
C GLN A 99 -9.47 17.97 -34.33
N ALA A 100 -8.17 18.28 -34.49
CA ALA A 100 -7.71 19.28 -35.45
C ALA A 100 -8.02 18.87 -36.90
N GLY A 101 -7.92 17.58 -37.22
CA GLY A 101 -8.34 17.02 -38.51
C GLY A 101 -9.81 17.26 -38.82
N VAL A 102 -10.70 17.03 -37.85
CA VAL A 102 -12.14 17.30 -37.97
C VAL A 102 -12.42 18.78 -38.22
N VAL A 103 -11.76 19.68 -37.50
CA VAL A 103 -11.91 21.14 -37.70
C VAL A 103 -11.48 21.53 -39.11
N ARG A 104 -10.36 20.98 -39.60
CA ARG A 104 -9.87 21.23 -40.96
C ARG A 104 -10.87 20.73 -42.01
N LEU A 105 -11.33 19.48 -41.90
CA LEU A 105 -12.28 18.90 -42.85
C LEU A 105 -13.59 19.70 -42.92
N ARG A 106 -14.10 20.17 -41.77
CA ARG A 106 -15.27 21.06 -41.72
C ARG A 106 -15.03 22.38 -42.46
N GLY A 107 -13.84 22.97 -42.29
CA GLY A 107 -13.46 24.18 -43.01
C GLY A 107 -13.36 23.97 -44.53
N GLU A 108 -12.80 22.82 -44.96
CA GLU A 108 -12.74 22.45 -46.38
C GLU A 108 -14.14 22.27 -46.98
N ILE A 109 -15.04 21.55 -46.28
CA ILE A 109 -16.43 21.36 -46.70
C ILE A 109 -17.14 22.71 -46.85
N ALA A 110 -17.02 23.60 -45.86
CA ALA A 110 -17.63 24.92 -45.91
C ALA A 110 -17.14 25.75 -47.11
N ALA A 111 -15.84 25.71 -47.41
CA ALA A 111 -15.26 26.42 -48.55
C ALA A 111 -15.83 25.94 -49.90
N PHE A 112 -16.10 24.63 -50.05
CA PHE A 112 -16.79 24.13 -51.24
C PHE A 112 -18.25 24.58 -51.29
N GLN A 113 -18.96 24.50 -50.16
CA GLN A 113 -20.37 24.89 -50.05
C GLN A 113 -20.59 26.39 -50.35
N ASP A 114 -19.67 27.27 -49.95
CA ASP A 114 -19.74 28.71 -50.22
C ASP A 114 -19.66 29.05 -51.73
N THR A 115 -19.12 28.12 -52.52
CA THR A 115 -18.96 28.27 -53.99
C THR A 115 -19.96 27.46 -54.80
N GLU A 116 -20.64 26.50 -54.17
CA GLU A 116 -21.61 25.62 -54.83
C GLU A 116 -22.98 26.30 -54.98
N ASN A 117 -23.66 26.01 -56.08
CA ASN A 117 -25.05 26.42 -56.25
C ASN A 117 -25.95 25.49 -55.41
N PRO A 118 -26.70 26.01 -54.42
CA PRO A 118 -27.53 25.20 -53.53
C PRO A 118 -28.67 24.44 -54.23
N ASP A 119 -29.05 24.84 -55.45
CA ASP A 119 -30.07 24.15 -56.25
C ASP A 119 -29.54 22.91 -56.99
N LEU A 120 -28.22 22.66 -56.94
CA LEU A 120 -27.58 21.50 -57.54
C LEU A 120 -27.24 20.45 -56.47
N PRO A 121 -27.22 19.15 -56.84
CA PRO A 121 -26.77 18.11 -55.92
C PRO A 121 -25.30 18.35 -55.47
N PRO A 122 -24.94 17.97 -54.24
CA PRO A 122 -23.59 18.17 -53.70
C PRO A 122 -22.53 17.52 -54.60
N SER A 123 -21.38 18.18 -54.80
CA SER A 123 -20.31 17.57 -55.58
C SER A 123 -19.81 16.27 -54.92
N PRO A 124 -19.33 15.31 -55.74
CA PRO A 124 -18.74 14.08 -55.21
C PRO A 124 -17.57 14.34 -54.26
N THR A 125 -16.87 15.47 -54.38
CA THR A 125 -15.82 15.90 -53.45
C THR A 125 -16.38 16.18 -52.07
N VAL A 126 -17.45 16.98 -51.96
CA VAL A 126 -18.12 17.27 -50.68
C VAL A 126 -18.63 15.98 -50.04
N VAL A 127 -19.24 15.10 -50.81
CA VAL A 127 -19.71 13.79 -50.31
C VAL A 127 -18.57 12.93 -49.75
N ASN A 128 -17.40 12.94 -50.42
CA ASN A 128 -16.23 12.21 -49.93
C ASN A 128 -15.68 12.82 -48.63
N LEU A 129 -15.59 14.15 -48.54
CA LEU A 129 -15.15 14.84 -47.33
C LEU A 129 -16.12 14.61 -46.15
N ASP A 130 -17.43 14.65 -46.39
CA ASP A 130 -18.44 14.32 -45.39
C ASP A 130 -18.31 12.89 -44.88
N PHE A 131 -17.99 11.94 -45.77
CA PHE A 131 -17.72 10.56 -45.37
C PHE A 131 -16.47 10.48 -44.47
N GLN A 132 -15.36 11.12 -44.86
CA GLN A 132 -14.15 11.17 -44.04
C GLN A 132 -14.41 11.82 -42.68
N LEU A 133 -15.22 12.88 -42.64
CA LEU A 133 -15.60 13.56 -41.40
C LEU A 133 -16.34 12.63 -40.44
N ARG A 134 -17.30 11.83 -40.95
CA ARG A 134 -18.02 10.83 -40.16
C ARG A 134 -17.09 9.75 -39.64
N GLN A 135 -16.21 9.25 -40.50
CA GLN A 135 -15.19 8.27 -40.10
C GLN A 135 -14.29 8.80 -38.98
N GLN A 136 -13.78 10.03 -39.10
CA GLN A 136 -12.96 10.63 -38.05
C GLN A 136 -13.73 10.83 -36.75
N ALA A 137 -15.03 11.16 -36.80
CA ALA A 137 -15.85 11.29 -35.60
C ALA A 137 -15.99 9.95 -34.86
N ASP A 138 -16.16 8.84 -35.59
CA ASP A 138 -16.21 7.51 -34.99
C ASP A 138 -14.85 7.10 -34.39
N GLU A 139 -13.74 7.38 -35.09
CA GLU A 139 -12.38 7.15 -34.58
C GLU A 139 -12.08 7.97 -33.31
N ILE A 140 -12.51 9.24 -33.26
CA ILE A 140 -12.35 10.09 -32.07
C ILE A 140 -13.13 9.51 -30.90
N ARG A 141 -14.37 9.09 -31.13
CA ARG A 141 -15.18 8.47 -30.07
C ARG A 141 -14.51 7.21 -29.51
N ASP A 142 -13.93 6.36 -30.35
CA ASP A 142 -13.13 5.21 -29.89
C ASP A 142 -11.90 5.64 -29.07
N LEU A 143 -11.17 6.66 -29.54
CA LEU A 143 -10.01 7.19 -28.83
C LEU A 143 -10.36 7.80 -27.47
N GLU A 144 -11.48 8.53 -27.37
CA GLU A 144 -11.99 9.10 -26.13
C GLU A 144 -12.32 7.99 -25.12
N LEU A 145 -13.02 6.93 -25.55
CA LEU A 145 -13.31 5.77 -24.69
C LEU A 145 -12.03 5.08 -24.20
N ARG A 146 -11.03 4.94 -25.07
CA ARG A 146 -9.73 4.35 -24.71
C ARG A 146 -8.93 5.25 -23.77
N LEU A 147 -9.03 6.57 -23.91
CA LEU A 147 -8.43 7.54 -23.00
C LEU A 147 -9.06 7.44 -21.62
N ASP A 148 -10.39 7.43 -21.53
CA ASP A 148 -11.12 7.30 -20.27
C ASP A 148 -10.75 5.99 -19.55
N GLN A 149 -10.70 4.89 -20.29
CA GLN A 149 -10.27 3.59 -19.73
C GLN A 149 -8.82 3.66 -19.23
N ALA A 150 -7.90 4.20 -20.02
CA ALA A 150 -6.50 4.29 -19.64
C ALA A 150 -6.27 5.23 -18.43
N ILE A 151 -7.08 6.28 -18.29
CA ILE A 151 -7.06 7.17 -17.11
C ILE A 151 -7.51 6.38 -15.88
N SER A 152 -8.64 5.67 -15.98
CA SER A 152 -9.17 4.82 -14.89
C SER A 152 -8.18 3.73 -14.45
N ASP A 153 -7.53 3.07 -15.40
CA ASP A 153 -6.51 2.05 -15.12
C ASP A 153 -5.30 2.66 -14.39
N ARG A 154 -4.85 3.84 -14.83
CA ARG A 154 -3.74 4.56 -14.19
C ARG A 154 -4.10 5.00 -12.78
N ASP A 155 -5.30 5.52 -12.57
CA ASP A 155 -5.78 5.94 -11.24
C ASP A 155 -5.83 4.75 -10.29
N THR A 156 -6.35 3.60 -10.74
CA THR A 156 -6.34 2.35 -9.96
C THR A 156 -4.92 1.92 -9.57
N LEU A 157 -3.95 2.03 -10.49
CA LEU A 157 -2.56 1.71 -10.21
C LEU A 157 -1.90 2.72 -9.27
N GLN A 158 -2.31 3.99 -9.32
CA GLN A 158 -1.85 5.02 -8.41
C GLN A 158 -2.34 4.73 -6.99
N ASP A 159 -3.62 4.40 -6.82
CA ASP A 159 -4.20 4.02 -5.53
C ASP A 159 -3.48 2.80 -4.92
N GLN A 160 -3.15 1.81 -5.75
CA GLN A 160 -2.38 0.63 -5.32
C GLN A 160 -0.94 0.99 -4.91
N SER A 161 -0.30 1.89 -5.66
CA SER A 161 1.05 2.39 -5.33
C SER A 161 1.05 3.15 -4.01
N ASP A 162 0.03 3.95 -3.75
CA ASP A 162 -0.11 4.74 -2.52
C ASP A 162 -0.38 3.83 -1.31
N LEU A 163 -1.20 2.79 -1.48
CA LEU A 163 -1.41 1.76 -0.46
C LEU A 163 -0.10 1.05 -0.09
N LEU A 164 0.70 0.64 -1.10
CA LEU A 164 1.99 0.00 -0.85
C LEU A 164 2.98 0.94 -0.16
N ALA A 165 2.95 2.24 -0.48
CA ALA A 165 3.78 3.23 0.19
C ALA A 165 3.46 3.30 1.70
N GLU A 166 2.18 3.28 2.05
CA GLU A 166 1.73 3.23 3.45
C GLU A 166 2.13 1.91 4.12
N GLU A 167 2.00 0.76 3.43
CA GLU A 167 2.45 -0.53 3.97
C GLU A 167 3.96 -0.54 4.25
N VAL A 168 4.78 0.01 3.35
CA VAL A 168 6.23 0.15 3.57
C VAL A 168 6.52 1.04 4.78
N HIS A 169 5.79 2.14 4.92
CA HIS A 169 5.92 3.05 6.06
C HIS A 169 5.58 2.34 7.39
N LEU A 170 4.44 1.64 7.44
CA LEU A 170 4.02 0.86 8.62
C LEU A 170 4.98 -0.27 8.96
N ALA A 171 5.48 -1.00 7.95
CA ALA A 171 6.48 -2.04 8.14
C ALA A 171 7.81 -1.46 8.67
N GLY A 172 8.18 -0.25 8.24
CA GLY A 172 9.31 0.50 8.81
C GLY A 172 9.14 0.75 10.31
N ALA A 173 7.99 1.28 10.72
CA ALA A 173 7.67 1.52 12.13
C ALA A 173 7.62 0.22 12.96
N GLU A 174 7.12 -0.88 12.39
CA GLU A 174 7.13 -2.19 13.06
C GLU A 174 8.55 -2.71 13.28
N ILE A 175 9.43 -2.57 12.28
CA ILE A 175 10.84 -2.96 12.40
C ILE A 175 11.54 -2.15 13.49
N GLU A 176 11.33 -0.83 13.54
CA GLU A 176 11.88 0.03 14.60
C GLU A 176 11.43 -0.45 15.98
N ARG A 177 10.14 -0.68 16.16
CA ARG A 177 9.58 -1.21 17.43
C ARG A 177 10.18 -2.56 17.80
N LEU A 178 10.31 -3.48 16.84
CA LEU A 178 10.90 -4.80 17.07
C LEU A 178 12.40 -4.70 17.42
N GLN A 179 13.12 -3.72 16.85
CA GLN A 179 14.53 -3.48 17.18
C GLN A 179 14.67 -2.94 18.60
N GLU A 180 13.80 -2.03 19.02
CA GLU A 180 13.74 -1.53 20.41
C GLU A 180 13.46 -2.69 21.39
N ASP A 181 12.43 -3.50 21.13
CA ASP A 181 12.08 -4.68 21.93
C ASP A 181 13.26 -5.66 22.03
N HIS A 182 13.97 -5.89 20.92
CA HIS A 182 15.16 -6.75 20.87
C HIS A 182 16.30 -6.20 21.76
N ASN A 183 16.58 -4.91 21.65
CA ASN A 183 17.62 -4.24 22.43
C ASN A 183 17.32 -4.27 23.94
N ASP A 184 16.05 -4.08 24.31
CA ASP A 184 15.62 -4.16 25.71
C ASP A 184 15.71 -5.59 26.25
N LEU A 185 15.39 -6.60 25.44
CA LEU A 185 15.57 -8.00 25.81
C LEU A 185 17.04 -8.38 25.99
N ASP A 186 17.93 -7.89 25.11
CA ASP A 186 19.36 -8.17 25.23
C ASP A 186 19.95 -7.49 26.48
N ARG A 187 19.58 -6.24 26.75
CA ARG A 187 19.98 -5.56 28.00
C ARG A 187 19.47 -6.29 29.25
N ALA A 188 18.23 -6.79 29.22
CA ALA A 188 17.68 -7.58 30.32
C ALA A 188 18.45 -8.90 30.50
N ARG A 189 18.88 -9.54 29.39
CA ARG A 189 19.69 -10.76 29.43
C ARG A 189 21.06 -10.49 30.02
N GLU A 190 21.74 -9.44 29.58
CA GLU A 190 23.05 -9.03 30.10
C GLU A 190 23.00 -8.78 31.61
N ASN A 191 21.99 -8.04 32.08
CA ASN A 191 21.79 -7.81 33.52
C ASN A 191 21.57 -9.12 34.29
N ALA A 192 20.77 -10.04 33.75
CA ALA A 192 20.56 -11.35 34.37
C ALA A 192 21.83 -12.22 34.38
N GLU A 193 22.73 -12.06 33.40
CA GLU A 193 24.03 -12.75 33.38
C GLU A 193 25.00 -12.20 34.44
N HIS A 194 24.88 -10.92 34.80
CA HIS A 194 25.66 -10.34 35.88
C HIS A 194 25.19 -10.76 37.28
N GLU A 195 23.95 -11.23 37.41
CA GLU A 195 23.36 -11.72 38.67
C GLU A 195 23.54 -13.24 38.89
N LEU A 196 24.09 -13.95 37.89
CA LEU A 196 24.41 -15.38 37.94
C LEU A 196 25.78 -15.67 38.58
#